data_AF-A0A968LGF0-F1
#
_entry.id   AF-A0A968LGF0-F1
#
_cell.length_a   1.000
_cell.length_b   1.000
_cell.length_c   1.000
_cell.angle_alpha   90.00
_cell.angle_beta   90.00
_cell.angle_gamma   90.00
#
_symmetry.space_group_name_H-M   'P 1'
#
loop_
_entity.id
_entity.type
_entity.pdbx_description
1 polymer ?
#
loop_
_entity_poly.entity_id
_entity_poly.type
_entity_poly.pdbx_seq_one_letter_code
_entity_poly.pdbx_strand_id
1 'polypeptide(L)' 'ARGGDPARDRGARARCTRLLIVLRDIQGLSYAEIIRITGLQEGTVKSRLHRARVALKERLAPYLE' A
#
# COMPACT_ATOMS: atom_id res chain seq x y z
N ALA A 1 -22.36 -14.49 7.42
CA ALA A 1 -22.27 -13.02 7.51
C ALA A 1 -20.81 -12.60 7.67
N ARG A 2 -20.44 -11.39 7.22
CA ARG A 2 -19.08 -10.79 7.17
C ARG A 2 -18.31 -10.95 5.86
N GLY A 3 -18.94 -10.54 4.75
CA GLY A 3 -18.22 -9.98 3.62
C GLY A 3 -18.69 -8.53 3.47
N GLY A 4 -18.14 -7.62 4.27
CA GLY A 4 -18.37 -6.19 4.03
C GLY A 4 -17.75 -5.86 2.68
N ASP A 5 -18.57 -5.42 1.73
CA ASP A 5 -18.13 -5.09 0.38
C ASP A 5 -16.94 -4.11 0.43
N PRO A 6 -15.73 -4.50 0.00
CA PRO A 6 -14.55 -3.63 0.00
C PRO A 6 -14.75 -2.38 -0.88
N ALA A 7 -15.81 -2.32 -1.68
CA ALA A 7 -16.17 -1.17 -2.49
C ALA A 7 -16.57 0.08 -1.69
N ARG A 8 -17.07 -0.05 -0.46
CA ARG A 8 -17.65 1.07 0.29
C ARG A 8 -16.64 2.13 0.77
N ASP A 9 -15.33 1.85 0.76
CA ASP A 9 -14.30 2.70 1.40
C ASP A 9 -13.04 2.95 0.52
N ARG A 10 -13.15 2.75 -0.81
CA ARG A 10 -11.99 2.87 -1.72
C ARG A 10 -11.36 4.26 -1.77
N GLY A 11 -12.16 5.32 -1.62
CA GLY A 11 -11.71 6.71 -1.77
C GLY A 11 -10.71 7.18 -0.70
N ALA A 12 -10.84 6.70 0.53
CA ALA A 12 -9.95 7.10 1.64
C ALA A 12 -8.63 6.29 1.62
N ARG A 13 -8.72 4.98 1.35
CA ARG A 13 -7.56 4.06 1.30
C ARG A 13 -6.61 4.39 0.15
N ALA A 14 -7.14 4.93 -0.94
CA ALA A 14 -6.37 5.39 -2.09
C ALA A 14 -5.36 6.51 -1.77
N ARG A 15 -5.36 7.18 -0.62
CA ARG A 15 -4.36 8.23 -0.32
C ARG A 15 -3.20 7.77 0.58
N CYS A 16 -3.31 6.59 1.19
CA CYS A 16 -2.34 6.15 2.19
C CYS A 16 -1.21 5.32 1.56
N THR A 17 -0.04 5.93 1.33
CA THR A 17 1.21 5.22 0.96
C THR A 17 1.60 4.16 1.99
N ARG A 18 1.34 4.41 3.28
CA ARG A 18 1.57 3.45 4.36
C ARG A 18 0.75 2.16 4.21
N LEU A 19 -0.48 2.24 3.69
CA LEU A 19 -1.30 1.07 3.45
C LEU A 19 -0.64 0.14 2.42
N LEU A 20 -0.06 0.69 1.35
CA LEU A 20 0.59 -0.11 0.32
C LEU A 20 1.80 -0.88 0.86
N ILE A 21 2.61 -0.25 1.71
CA ILE A 21 3.74 -0.92 2.39
C ILE A 21 3.22 -2.08 3.25
N VAL A 22 2.18 -1.87 4.05
CA VAL A 22 1.61 -2.93 4.90
C VAL A 22 1.12 -4.10 4.04
N LEU A 23 0.35 -3.82 3.00
CA LEU A 23 -0.19 -4.87 2.13
C LEU A 23 0.91 -5.63 1.38
N ARG A 24 1.93 -4.92 0.86
CA ARG A 24 2.96 -5.52 0.02
C ARG A 24 4.11 -6.15 0.82
N ASP A 25 4.71 -5.37 1.71
CA ASP A 25 5.99 -5.69 2.35
C ASP A 25 5.78 -6.42 3.69
N ILE A 26 4.62 -6.27 4.35
CA ILE A 26 4.30 -6.95 5.61
C ILE A 26 3.37 -8.16 5.37
N GLN A 27 2.28 -7.96 4.62
CA GLN A 27 1.30 -9.03 4.34
C GLN A 27 1.64 -9.86 3.10
N GLY A 28 2.64 -9.46 2.31
CA GLY A 28 3.11 -10.24 1.16
C GLY A 28 2.15 -10.29 -0.04
N LEU A 29 1.12 -9.45 -0.09
CA LEU A 29 0.12 -9.49 -1.15
C LEU A 29 0.71 -9.18 -2.53
N SER A 30 0.14 -9.80 -3.56
CA SER A 30 0.48 -9.53 -4.95
C SER A 30 -0.03 -8.15 -5.39
N TYR A 31 0.56 -7.61 -6.46
CA TYR A 31 0.07 -6.36 -7.06
C TYR A 31 -1.41 -6.47 -7.48
N ALA A 32 -1.84 -7.60 -8.03
CA ALA A 32 -3.22 -7.84 -8.44
C ALA A 32 -4.21 -7.77 -7.26
N GLU A 33 -3.86 -8.38 -6.12
CA GLU A 33 -4.68 -8.32 -4.91
C GLU A 33 -4.74 -6.90 -4.34
N ILE A 34 -3.60 -6.20 -4.33
CA ILE A 34 -3.53 -4.80 -3.88
C ILE A 34 -4.39 -3.91 -4.77
N ILE A 35 -4.34 -4.07 -6.10
CA ILE A 35 -5.18 -3.35 -7.06
C ILE A 35 -6.66 -3.62 -6.78
N ARG A 36 -7.04 -4.89 -6.56
CA ARG A 36 -8.42 -5.28 -6.23
C ARG A 36 -8.90 -4.65 -4.91
N ILE A 37 -8.05 -4.62 -3.89
CA ILE A 37 -8.37 -4.08 -2.56
C ILE A 37 -8.46 -2.54 -2.59
N THR A 38 -7.53 -1.89 -3.28
CA THR A 38 -7.37 -0.43 -3.23
C THR A 38 -8.09 0.31 -4.35
N GLY A 39 -8.44 -0.37 -5.45
CA GLY A 39 -8.97 0.23 -6.66
C GLY A 39 -7.97 1.11 -7.43
N LEU A 40 -6.69 1.06 -7.06
CA LEU A 40 -5.64 1.85 -7.72
C LEU A 40 -5.16 1.16 -9.00
N GLN A 41 -4.80 1.96 -10.00
CA GLN A 41 -4.10 1.44 -11.16
C GLN A 41 -2.71 0.91 -10.79
N GLU A 42 -2.22 -0.08 -11.53
CA GLU A 42 -0.92 -0.72 -11.28
C GLU A 42 0.24 0.29 -11.25
N GLY A 43 0.27 1.23 -12.20
CA GLY A 43 1.29 2.31 -12.22
C GLY A 43 1.25 3.19 -10.96
N THR A 44 0.06 3.45 -10.42
CA THR A 44 -0.12 4.19 -9.16
C THR A 44 0.36 3.39 -7.96
N VAL A 45 0.10 2.07 -7.93
CA VAL A 45 0.58 1.18 -6.87
C VAL A 45 2.11 1.14 -6.88
N LYS A 46 2.74 0.91 -8.05
CA LYS A 46 4.20 0.86 -8.21
C LYS A 46 4.87 2.17 -7.81
N SER A 47 4.41 3.29 -8.35
CA SER A 47 5.01 4.61 -8.08
C SER A 47 4.89 5.02 -6.61
N ARG A 48 3.75 4.72 -5.96
CA ARG A 48 3.56 5.01 -4.53
C ARG A 48 4.35 4.09 -3.62
N LEU A 49 4.45 2.80 -3.93
CA LEU A 49 5.31 1.88 -3.18
C LEU A 49 6.77 2.31 -3.22
N HIS A 50 7.27 2.71 -4.40
CA HIS A 50 8.63 3.20 -4.54
C HIS A 50 8.87 4.41 -3.63
N ARG A 51 8.04 5.45 -3.73
CA ARG A 51 8.16 6.65 -2.88
C ARG A 51 8.02 6.32 -1.39
N ALA A 52 7.10 5.43 -1.02
CA ALA A 52 6.90 5.02 0.36
C ALA A 52 8.13 4.30 0.94
N ARG A 53 8.79 3.44 0.16
CA ARG A 53 10.01 2.75 0.58
C ARG A 53 11.21 3.67 0.70
N VAL A 54 11.36 4.63 -0.21
CA VAL A 54 12.41 5.67 -0.12
C VAL A 54 12.24 6.47 1.17
N ALA A 55 11.05 7.00 1.43
CA ALA A 55 10.76 7.74 2.66
C ALA A 55 10.94 6.87 3.92
N LEU A 56 10.59 5.58 3.85
CA LEU A 56 10.80 4.65 4.97
C LEU A 56 12.29 4.41 5.23
N LYS A 57 13.10 4.24 4.18
CA LYS A 57 14.55 4.08 4.27
C LYS A 57 15.19 5.30 4.94
N GLU A 58 14.82 6.51 4.51
CA GLU A 58 15.34 7.75 5.10
C GLU A 58 15.03 7.85 6.60
N ARG A 59 13.82 7.44 7.00
CA ARG A 59 13.41 7.44 8.42
C ARG A 59 14.09 6.37 9.26
N LEU A 60 14.46 5.25 8.65
CA LEU A 60 15.16 4.16 9.32
C LEU A 60 16.68 4.34 9.34
N ALA A 61 17.24 5.17 8.46
CA ALA A 61 18.69 5.39 8.36
C ALA A 61 19.37 5.68 9.71
N PRO A 62 18.82 6.52 10.61
CA PRO A 62 19.46 6.80 11.91
C PRO A 62 19.49 5.62 12.90
N TYR A 63 18.75 4.55 12.62
CA TYR A 63 18.66 3.36 13.50
C TYR A 63 19.47 2.17 12.96
N LEU A 64 20.11 2.33 11.80
CA LEU A 64 20.89 1.28 11.12
C LEU A 64 22.40 1.53 11.23
N GLU A 65 22.82 2.49 12.05
CA GLU A 65 24.21 2.82 12.37
C GLU A 65 24.66 2.16 13.69
#